data_AF-A0A151K1Q0-F1
#
_entry.id   AF-A0A151K1Q0-F1
#
_cell.length_a   1.000
_cell.length_b   1.000
_cell.length_c   1.000
_cell.angle_alpha   90.00
_cell.angle_beta   90.00
_cell.angle_gamma   90.00
#
_symmetry.space_group_name_H-M   'P 1'
#
loop_
_entity.id
_entity.type
_entity.pdbx_description
1 polymer ?
#
loop_
_entity_poly.entity_id
_entity_poly.type
_entity_poly.pdbx_seq_one_letter_code
_entity_poly.pdbx_strand_id
1 'polypeptide(L)'
;MARSIAGNWKVPLCYCFAGTTCTSDTIKNIIFDAIIKLRESGATVHALVTDMGSNFLQISRELEFYDKFASWSYIVQFYSKDTQQWIKAAFKLSPIHIEPNNFSKMKVRYAVQVLSNHVAVGMCTLMSVDCLPSEAIGTIKFIDRFDKLFDILNSSFTISLKEYRTVFTGSTKQVEFLQETLIFLKDITAVNNKGKTVKIKCFECWQVTINSIIQLWEILKTFNFPYLQTYRINQD
;
A
#
# COMPACT_ATOMS: atom_id res chain seq x y z
N MET A 1 5.49 -4.73 19.92
CA MET A 1 6.30 -3.52 20.23
C MET A 1 5.34 -2.35 20.38
N ALA A 2 5.61 -1.39 21.28
CA ALA A 2 4.95 -0.09 21.28
C ALA A 2 5.79 0.92 20.50
N ARG A 3 5.14 1.77 19.70
CA ARG A 3 5.75 2.88 18.98
C ARG A 3 4.92 4.14 19.24
N SER A 4 5.59 5.25 19.50
CA SER A 4 4.91 6.53 19.69
C SER A 4 4.41 7.12 18.37
N ILE A 5 3.17 7.61 18.39
CA ILE A 5 2.57 8.32 17.26
C ILE A 5 3.20 9.71 17.10
N ALA A 6 3.40 10.46 18.19
CA ALA A 6 3.97 11.82 18.15
C ALA A 6 5.47 11.86 18.48
N GLY A 7 5.88 11.12 19.52
CA GLY A 7 7.25 11.16 20.05
C GLY A 7 8.21 10.27 19.28
N ASN A 8 9.51 10.38 19.52
CA ASN A 8 10.51 9.53 18.86
C ASN A 8 10.95 8.37 19.77
N TRP A 9 10.06 7.42 20.04
CA TRP A 9 10.40 6.24 20.83
C TRP A 9 9.69 4.98 20.35
N LYS A 10 10.37 3.84 20.55
CA LYS A 10 9.89 2.49 20.30
C LYS A 10 10.45 1.55 21.36
N VAL A 11 9.61 0.67 21.92
CA VAL A 11 10.00 -0.24 23.01
C VAL A 11 9.38 -1.63 22.79
N PRO A 12 10.14 -2.72 22.89
CA PRO A 12 9.58 -4.07 22.89
C PRO A 12 8.75 -4.28 24.16
N LEU A 13 7.51 -4.77 24.02
CA LEU A 13 6.60 -4.98 25.16
C LEU A 13 6.46 -6.44 25.56
N CYS A 14 6.57 -7.34 24.58
CA CYS A 14 6.29 -8.75 24.72
C CYS A 14 7.18 -9.50 23.73
N TYR A 15 7.77 -10.59 24.21
CA TYR A 15 8.39 -11.61 23.39
C TYR A 15 7.86 -12.97 23.86
N CYS A 16 7.54 -13.85 22.93
CA CYS A 16 7.10 -15.21 23.23
C CYS A 16 7.86 -16.16 22.31
N PHE A 17 8.35 -17.26 22.85
CA PHE A 17 8.83 -18.38 22.04
C PHE A 17 7.64 -19.30 21.77
N ALA A 18 7.40 -19.61 20.49
CA ALA A 18 6.35 -20.51 20.08
C ALA A 18 6.96 -21.64 19.24
N GLY A 19 6.66 -22.90 19.60
CA GLY A 19 7.11 -24.07 18.83
C GLY A 19 6.27 -24.32 17.56
N THR A 20 5.08 -23.73 17.47
CA THR A 20 4.14 -23.81 16.35
C THR A 20 3.39 -22.48 16.22
N THR A 21 2.54 -22.31 15.19
CA THR A 21 1.71 -21.11 15.01
C THR A 21 0.80 -20.90 16.22
N CYS A 22 0.89 -19.73 16.86
CA CYS A 22 0.04 -19.37 17.98
C CYS A 22 -1.45 -19.31 17.58
N THR A 23 -2.33 -19.77 18.46
CA THR A 23 -3.78 -19.71 18.22
C THR A 23 -4.30 -18.28 18.35
N SER A 24 -5.41 -17.97 17.67
CA SER A 24 -6.03 -16.65 17.69
C SER A 24 -6.41 -16.18 19.10
N ASP A 25 -6.89 -17.08 19.97
CA ASP A 25 -7.27 -16.75 21.35
C ASP A 25 -6.06 -16.39 22.21
N THR A 26 -4.96 -17.13 22.08
CA THR A 26 -3.71 -16.83 22.79
C THR A 26 -3.14 -15.48 22.34
N ILE A 27 -3.12 -15.21 21.02
CA ILE A 27 -2.67 -13.92 20.48
C ILE A 27 -3.55 -12.78 21.00
N LYS A 28 -4.88 -12.96 20.99
CA LYS A 28 -5.84 -11.98 21.51
C LYS A 28 -5.54 -11.65 22.97
N ASN A 29 -5.43 -12.65 23.84
CA ASN A 29 -5.17 -12.43 25.26
C ASN A 29 -3.86 -11.66 25.49
N ILE A 30 -2.79 -12.02 24.78
CA ILE A 30 -1.50 -11.32 24.85
C ILE A 30 -1.64 -9.84 24.43
N ILE A 31 -2.39 -9.56 23.35
CA ILE A 31 -2.63 -8.20 22.88
C ILE A 31 -3.40 -7.38 23.93
N PHE A 32 -4.49 -7.93 24.49
CA PHE A 32 -5.29 -7.23 25.49
C PHE A 32 -4.49 -6.98 26.78
N ASP A 33 -3.72 -7.96 27.26
CA ASP A 33 -2.83 -7.79 28.42
C ASP A 33 -1.79 -6.69 28.18
N ALA A 34 -1.21 -6.62 26.98
CA ALA A 34 -0.26 -5.57 26.62
C ALA A 34 -0.92 -4.18 26.60
N ILE A 35 -2.15 -4.07 26.09
CA ILE A 35 -2.92 -2.82 26.08
C ILE A 35 -3.25 -2.36 27.51
N ILE A 36 -3.66 -3.27 28.39
CA ILE A 36 -3.97 -2.98 29.79
C ILE A 36 -2.72 -2.44 30.50
N LYS A 37 -1.59 -3.15 30.40
CA LYS A 37 -0.33 -2.73 31.04
C LYS A 37 0.18 -1.38 30.53
N LEU A 38 0.03 -1.10 29.23
CA LEU A 38 0.36 0.22 28.67
C LEU A 38 -0.53 1.32 29.26
N ARG A 39 -1.83 1.07 29.38
CA ARG A 39 -2.79 2.03 29.96
C ARG A 39 -2.49 2.29 31.43
N GLU A 40 -2.18 1.26 32.21
CA GLU A 40 -1.75 1.38 33.62
C GLU A 40 -0.46 2.19 33.75
N SER A 41 0.42 2.13 32.76
CA SER A 41 1.64 2.93 32.69
C SER A 41 1.42 4.38 32.20
N GLY A 42 0.16 4.80 32.02
CA GLY A 42 -0.21 6.13 31.54
C GLY A 42 -0.16 6.32 30.02
N ALA A 43 0.06 5.25 29.24
CA ALA A 43 0.10 5.31 27.78
C ALA A 43 -1.26 4.93 27.16
N THR A 44 -1.78 5.78 26.28
CA THR A 44 -3.01 5.48 25.52
C THR A 44 -2.68 4.81 24.19
N VAL A 45 -3.19 3.58 23.99
CA VAL A 45 -3.07 2.84 22.73
C VAL A 45 -4.16 3.29 21.77
N HIS A 46 -3.77 3.80 20.59
CA HIS A 46 -4.71 4.32 19.59
C HIS A 46 -4.83 3.43 18.34
N ALA A 47 -3.82 2.61 18.06
CA ALA A 47 -3.80 1.74 16.88
C ALA A 47 -3.02 0.46 17.16
N LEU A 48 -3.43 -0.63 16.51
CA LEU A 48 -2.73 -1.91 16.46
C LEU A 48 -2.41 -2.22 15.00
N VAL A 49 -1.16 -2.58 14.70
CA VAL A 49 -0.70 -2.94 13.35
C VAL A 49 -0.26 -4.40 13.34
N THR A 50 -0.89 -5.23 12.49
CA THR A 50 -0.63 -6.68 12.37
C THR A 50 -0.15 -7.03 10.95
N ASP A 51 0.49 -8.19 10.80
CA ASP A 51 0.89 -8.73 9.51
C ASP A 51 -0.26 -9.51 8.81
N MET A 52 0.03 -10.18 7.70
CA MET A 52 -0.94 -10.94 6.88
C MET A 52 -0.57 -12.43 6.68
N GLY A 53 -0.08 -13.13 7.71
CA GLY A 53 0.17 -14.59 7.59
C GLY A 53 -1.13 -15.39 7.37
N SER A 54 -1.20 -16.52 6.67
CA SER A 54 -0.37 -17.13 5.63
C SER A 54 -1.34 -17.70 4.60
N ASN A 55 -1.43 -17.11 3.39
CA ASN A 55 -1.94 -17.70 2.12
C ASN A 55 -2.13 -16.62 1.03
N PHE A 56 -1.13 -15.78 0.77
CA PHE A 56 -1.25 -14.65 -0.19
C PHE A 56 -0.20 -14.64 -1.29
N LEU A 57 0.25 -15.81 -1.72
CA LEU A 57 1.27 -15.95 -2.76
C LEU A 57 0.85 -16.95 -3.83
N GLN A 58 -0.27 -16.66 -4.48
CA GLN A 58 -0.49 -17.07 -5.85
C GLN A 58 -1.63 -16.23 -6.39
N ILE A 59 -1.32 -15.33 -7.33
CA ILE A 59 -2.20 -14.79 -8.38
C ILE A 59 -1.47 -13.60 -9.01
N SER A 60 -0.77 -13.84 -10.12
CA SER A 60 -0.52 -12.81 -11.13
C SER A 60 -1.67 -12.88 -12.13
N ARG A 61 -2.60 -11.93 -12.06
CA ARG A 61 -3.83 -11.90 -12.86
C ARG A 61 -4.21 -10.48 -13.21
N GLU A 62 -4.96 -10.36 -14.29
CA GLU A 62 -5.51 -9.12 -14.76
C GLU A 62 -6.54 -8.60 -13.74
N LEU A 63 -6.53 -7.29 -13.52
CA LEU A 63 -7.42 -6.62 -12.58
C LEU A 63 -8.44 -5.82 -13.38
N GLU A 64 -9.72 -6.10 -13.15
CA GLU A 64 -10.82 -5.37 -13.76
C GLU A 64 -11.40 -4.38 -12.75
N PHE A 65 -11.63 -3.14 -13.19
CA PHE A 65 -12.30 -2.09 -12.42
C PHE A 65 -12.96 -1.08 -13.37
N TYR A 66 -14.16 -0.58 -13.05
CA TYR A 66 -14.86 0.45 -13.86
C TYR A 66 -14.79 0.24 -15.39
N ASP A 67 -15.05 -0.98 -15.87
CA ASP A 67 -14.99 -1.35 -17.29
C ASP A 67 -13.60 -1.15 -17.96
N LYS A 68 -12.55 -1.24 -17.14
CA LYS A 68 -11.14 -1.12 -17.55
C LYS A 68 -10.33 -2.26 -16.96
N PHE A 69 -9.28 -2.63 -17.67
CA PHE A 69 -8.39 -3.72 -17.28
C PHE A 69 -6.98 -3.18 -17.02
N ALA A 70 -6.40 -3.58 -15.89
CA ALA A 70 -4.98 -3.48 -15.65
C ALA A 70 -4.33 -4.85 -15.89
N SER A 71 -3.35 -4.90 -16.78
CA SER A 71 -2.67 -6.14 -17.17
C SER A 71 -1.16 -5.98 -17.00
N TRP A 72 -0.54 -6.98 -16.40
CA TRP A 72 0.92 -7.05 -16.27
C TRP A 72 1.63 -6.99 -17.62
N SER A 73 0.98 -7.52 -18.66
CA SER A 73 1.51 -7.52 -20.03
C SER A 73 1.85 -6.11 -20.52
N TYR A 74 1.05 -5.09 -20.17
CA TYR A 74 1.31 -3.71 -20.56
C TYR A 74 2.52 -3.11 -19.84
N ILE A 75 2.80 -3.52 -18.60
CA ILE A 75 4.01 -3.13 -17.87
C ILE A 75 5.25 -3.77 -18.53
N VAL A 76 5.16 -5.03 -18.95
CA VAL A 76 6.24 -5.73 -19.67
C VAL A 76 6.51 -5.06 -21.03
N GLN A 77 5.47 -4.73 -21.79
CA GLN A 77 5.60 -4.02 -23.07
C GLN A 77 6.19 -2.62 -22.90
N PHE A 78 5.78 -1.90 -21.86
CA PHE A 78 6.37 -0.61 -21.51
C PHE A 78 7.86 -0.77 -21.20
N TYR A 79 8.22 -1.73 -20.34
CA TYR A 79 9.60 -1.98 -19.96
C TYR A 79 10.48 -2.34 -21.16
N SER A 80 10.02 -3.20 -22.07
CA SER A 80 10.79 -3.60 -23.25
C SER A 80 11.05 -2.43 -24.21
N LYS A 81 10.11 -1.48 -24.32
CA LYS A 81 10.27 -0.27 -25.13
C LYS A 81 11.12 0.79 -24.46
N ASP A 82 10.91 1.04 -23.15
CA ASP A 82 11.68 2.02 -22.37
C ASP A 82 13.16 1.62 -22.28
N THR A 83 13.45 0.31 -22.18
CA THR A 83 14.83 -0.18 -22.12
C THR A 83 15.62 0.00 -23.42
N GLN A 84 14.95 0.17 -24.56
CA GLN A 84 15.58 0.47 -25.85
C GLN A 84 15.93 1.96 -26.00
N GLN A 85 15.39 2.83 -25.16
CA GLN A 85 15.68 4.26 -25.19
C GLN A 85 17.06 4.55 -24.60
N TRP A 86 17.73 5.59 -25.11
CA TRP A 86 18.96 6.11 -24.49
C TRP A 86 18.67 6.53 -23.04
N ILE A 87 17.67 7.40 -22.86
CA ILE A 87 17.26 7.89 -21.55
C ILE A 87 15.91 7.24 -21.20
N LYS A 88 15.91 6.48 -20.10
CA LYS A 88 14.76 5.70 -19.64
C LYS A 88 13.83 6.56 -18.79
N ALA A 89 12.55 6.58 -19.11
CA ALA A 89 11.54 7.23 -18.28
C ALA A 89 11.45 6.54 -16.90
N ALA A 90 11.50 5.22 -16.88
CA ALA A 90 11.46 4.41 -15.67
C ALA A 90 12.85 3.87 -15.31
N PHE A 91 13.84 4.76 -15.16
CA PHE A 91 15.25 4.41 -14.95
C PHE A 91 15.56 3.45 -13.79
N LYS A 92 14.67 3.34 -12.80
CA LYS A 92 14.83 2.41 -11.67
C LYS A 92 14.43 0.98 -12.02
N LEU A 93 13.62 0.79 -13.06
CA LEU A 93 13.22 -0.54 -13.49
C LEU A 93 14.38 -1.30 -14.11
N SER A 94 14.42 -2.58 -13.81
CA SER A 94 15.44 -3.52 -14.23
C SER A 94 14.82 -4.93 -14.29
N PRO A 95 15.51 -5.94 -14.84
CA PRO A 95 14.89 -7.24 -15.06
C PRO A 95 14.30 -7.87 -13.79
N ILE A 96 14.90 -7.62 -12.62
CA ILE A 96 14.41 -8.12 -11.33
C ILE A 96 13.03 -7.57 -10.92
N HIS A 97 12.59 -6.45 -11.51
CA HIS A 97 11.25 -5.90 -11.30
C HIS A 97 10.19 -6.65 -12.11
N ILE A 98 10.59 -7.16 -13.29
CA ILE A 98 9.70 -7.87 -14.21
C ILE A 98 9.67 -9.36 -13.86
N GLU A 99 10.83 -9.92 -13.54
CA GLU A 99 11.05 -11.33 -13.22
C GLU A 99 11.72 -11.46 -11.84
N PRO A 100 10.97 -11.25 -10.75
CA PRO A 100 11.53 -11.31 -9.40
C PRO A 100 11.83 -12.75 -8.98
N ASN A 101 13.06 -12.98 -8.52
CA ASN A 101 13.44 -14.18 -7.77
C ASN A 101 12.83 -14.19 -6.35
N ASN A 102 12.91 -15.33 -5.65
CA ASN A 102 12.28 -15.50 -4.33
C ASN A 102 12.71 -14.45 -3.28
N PHE A 103 14.00 -14.07 -3.26
CA PHE A 103 14.48 -13.03 -2.34
C PHE A 103 13.98 -11.64 -2.71
N SER A 104 13.86 -11.35 -4.01
CA SER A 104 13.38 -10.06 -4.48
C SER A 104 11.88 -9.86 -4.27
N LYS A 105 11.07 -10.93 -4.28
CA LYS A 105 9.64 -10.87 -3.95
C LYS A 105 9.36 -10.33 -2.55
N MET A 106 10.29 -10.50 -1.62
CA MET A 106 10.18 -9.99 -0.25
C MET A 106 10.57 -8.50 -0.13
N LYS A 107 11.16 -7.90 -1.16
CA LYS A 107 11.62 -6.51 -1.13
C LYS A 107 10.56 -5.59 -1.67
N VAL A 108 9.77 -5.00 -0.77
CA VAL A 108 8.71 -4.01 -1.06
C VAL A 108 9.19 -2.92 -2.03
N ARG A 109 10.45 -2.50 -1.93
CA ARG A 109 11.06 -1.50 -2.81
C ARG A 109 10.82 -1.77 -4.31
N TYR A 110 10.88 -3.04 -4.75
CA TYR A 110 10.74 -3.38 -6.16
C TYR A 110 9.28 -3.24 -6.60
N ALA A 111 8.33 -3.68 -5.77
CA ALA A 111 6.90 -3.50 -6.03
C ALA A 111 6.54 -2.01 -6.11
N VAL A 112 7.05 -1.20 -5.17
CA VAL A 112 6.81 0.26 -5.15
C VAL A 112 7.42 0.95 -6.38
N GLN A 113 8.58 0.49 -6.86
CA GLN A 113 9.20 1.04 -8.07
C GLN A 113 8.42 0.70 -9.34
N VAL A 114 7.85 -0.50 -9.45
CA VAL A 114 6.93 -0.88 -10.53
C VAL A 114 5.67 -0.04 -10.51
N LEU A 115 5.08 0.14 -9.32
CA LEU A 115 3.85 0.91 -9.15
C LEU A 115 4.11 2.41 -8.93
N SER A 116 5.15 2.97 -9.55
CA SER A 116 5.54 4.36 -9.33
C SER A 116 4.97 5.33 -10.36
N ASN A 117 4.84 6.60 -9.98
CA ASN A 117 4.42 7.66 -10.89
C ASN A 117 5.29 7.77 -12.16
N HIS A 118 6.59 7.48 -12.10
CA HIS A 118 7.46 7.51 -13.29
C HIS A 118 7.05 6.44 -14.32
N VAL A 119 6.62 5.26 -13.84
CA VAL A 119 6.12 4.20 -14.72
C VAL A 119 4.78 4.61 -15.34
N ALA A 120 3.85 5.17 -14.54
CA ALA A 120 2.58 5.67 -15.06
C ALA A 120 2.77 6.77 -16.13
N VAL A 121 3.65 7.74 -15.87
CA VAL A 121 3.98 8.82 -16.81
C VAL A 121 4.63 8.28 -18.08
N GLY A 122 5.59 7.36 -17.96
CA GLY A 122 6.25 6.73 -19.10
C GLY A 122 5.26 5.94 -19.96
N MET A 123 4.39 5.14 -19.33
CA MET A 123 3.33 4.41 -20.03
C MET A 123 2.34 5.35 -20.73
N CYS A 124 1.91 6.42 -20.05
CA CYS A 124 1.02 7.44 -20.63
C CYS A 124 1.66 8.11 -21.85
N THR A 125 2.95 8.43 -21.76
CA THR A 125 3.72 9.04 -22.86
C THR A 125 3.79 8.08 -24.05
N LEU A 126 4.18 6.81 -23.84
CA LEU A 126 4.24 5.84 -24.93
C LEU A 126 2.87 5.52 -25.54
N MET A 127 1.80 5.55 -24.74
CA MET A 127 0.43 5.42 -25.25
C MET A 127 0.04 6.63 -26.12
N SER A 128 0.44 7.85 -25.74
CA SER A 128 0.12 9.07 -26.50
C SER A 128 0.81 9.16 -27.87
N VAL A 129 1.85 8.35 -28.10
CA VAL A 129 2.57 8.24 -29.38
C VAL A 129 2.34 6.88 -30.05
N ASP A 130 1.21 6.23 -29.74
CA ASP A 130 0.76 4.95 -30.30
C ASP A 130 1.76 3.79 -30.17
N CYS A 131 2.71 3.90 -29.22
CA CYS A 131 3.69 2.86 -28.92
C CYS A 131 3.17 1.86 -27.88
N LEU A 132 2.10 2.19 -27.16
CA LEU A 132 1.33 1.28 -26.32
C LEU A 132 -0.15 1.35 -26.71
N PRO A 133 -0.89 0.23 -26.64
CA PRO A 133 -2.31 0.19 -26.96
C PRO A 133 -3.12 1.06 -25.99
N SER A 134 -4.24 1.60 -26.47
CA SER A 134 -5.13 2.47 -25.70
C SER A 134 -5.69 1.80 -24.43
N GLU A 135 -5.81 0.47 -24.47
CA GLU A 135 -6.23 -0.44 -23.42
C GLU A 135 -5.27 -0.41 -22.22
N ALA A 136 -4.03 0.04 -22.40
CA ALA A 136 -3.06 0.24 -21.32
C ALA A 136 -3.50 1.33 -20.33
N ILE A 137 -4.48 2.18 -20.67
CA ILE A 137 -5.01 3.24 -19.81
C ILE A 137 -5.50 2.72 -18.45
N GLY A 138 -6.07 1.51 -18.40
CA GLY A 138 -6.48 0.88 -17.14
C GLY A 138 -5.27 0.63 -16.23
N THR A 139 -4.18 0.12 -16.80
CA THR A 139 -2.92 -0.12 -16.07
C THR A 139 -2.29 1.17 -15.58
N ILE A 140 -2.27 2.23 -16.41
CA ILE A 140 -1.75 3.55 -16.04
C ILE A 140 -2.52 4.12 -14.84
N LYS A 141 -3.86 4.09 -14.89
CA LYS A 141 -4.71 4.58 -13.80
C LYS A 141 -4.55 3.76 -12.52
N PHE A 142 -4.39 2.44 -12.66
CA PHE A 142 -4.12 1.56 -11.53
C PHE A 142 -2.79 1.93 -10.84
N ILE A 143 -1.71 2.07 -11.62
CA ILE A 143 -0.38 2.43 -11.10
C ILE A 143 -0.41 3.80 -10.42
N ASP A 144 -0.97 4.82 -11.07
CA ASP A 144 -1.04 6.17 -10.51
C ASP A 144 -1.82 6.22 -9.20
N ARG A 145 -2.94 5.48 -9.11
CA ARG A 145 -3.72 5.39 -7.86
C ARG A 145 -2.94 4.69 -6.76
N PHE A 146 -2.25 3.59 -7.06
CA PHE A 146 -1.46 2.87 -6.05
C PHE A 146 -0.19 3.62 -5.62
N ASP A 147 0.48 4.39 -6.50
CA ASP A 147 1.60 5.28 -6.12
C ASP A 147 1.13 6.30 -5.07
N LYS A 148 -0.01 6.96 -5.33
CA LYS A 148 -0.62 7.94 -4.42
C LYS A 148 -1.12 7.31 -3.13
N LEU A 149 -1.76 6.15 -3.21
CA LEU A 149 -2.25 5.40 -2.04
C LEU A 149 -1.09 4.97 -1.13
N PHE A 150 0.00 4.48 -1.71
CA PHE A 150 1.19 4.12 -0.95
C PHE A 150 1.82 5.35 -0.31
N ASP A 151 1.94 6.46 -1.05
CA ASP A 151 2.53 7.70 -0.55
C ASP A 151 1.72 8.28 0.64
N ILE A 152 0.37 8.30 0.58
CA ILE A 152 -0.48 8.80 1.69
C ILE A 152 -0.50 7.90 2.91
N LEU A 153 -0.37 6.58 2.72
CA LEU A 153 -0.30 5.60 3.82
C LEU A 153 1.12 5.40 4.37
N ASN A 154 2.11 6.08 3.77
CA ASN A 154 3.51 6.03 4.19
C ASN A 154 4.15 7.44 4.26
N SER A 155 3.36 8.44 4.66
CA SER A 155 3.75 9.84 4.66
C SER A 155 4.47 10.24 5.95
N SER A 156 5.42 11.18 5.82
CA SER A 156 6.24 11.66 6.93
C SER A 156 6.69 13.13 6.81
N PHE A 157 6.61 13.70 5.61
CA PHE A 157 7.12 15.05 5.32
C PHE A 157 6.05 16.10 5.57
N THR A 158 6.37 17.22 6.20
CA THR A 158 5.43 18.34 6.31
C THR A 158 5.27 19.09 4.99
N ILE A 159 6.32 19.12 4.18
CA ILE A 159 6.35 19.73 2.84
C ILE A 159 6.99 18.73 1.88
N SER A 160 6.35 18.47 0.74
CA SER A 160 6.84 17.54 -0.29
C SER A 160 6.35 17.97 -1.67
N LEU A 161 7.19 17.76 -2.69
CA LEU A 161 6.81 17.94 -4.11
C LEU A 161 5.71 16.96 -4.53
N LYS A 162 5.73 15.75 -3.93
CA LYS A 162 4.63 14.81 -4.04
C LYS A 162 3.63 15.10 -2.95
N GLU A 163 2.47 15.60 -3.33
CA GLU A 163 1.40 16.00 -2.42
C GLU A 163 1.00 14.88 -1.45
N TYR A 164 0.76 13.67 -1.92
CA TYR A 164 0.35 12.57 -1.05
C TYR A 164 1.44 12.07 -0.11
N ARG A 165 2.70 12.51 -0.25
CA ARG A 165 3.76 12.23 0.74
C ARG A 165 3.77 13.21 1.90
N THR A 166 2.97 14.26 1.84
CA THR A 166 2.83 15.15 2.98
C THR A 166 2.10 14.43 4.11
N VAL A 167 2.37 14.84 5.34
CA VAL A 167 1.69 14.34 6.53
C VAL A 167 0.17 14.38 6.35
N PHE A 168 -0.50 13.41 6.95
CA PHE A 168 -1.95 13.32 6.89
C PHE A 168 -2.55 14.36 7.83
N THR A 169 -3.34 15.28 7.28
CA THR A 169 -4.05 16.33 8.05
C THR A 169 -5.57 16.15 7.94
N GLY A 170 -6.02 15.09 7.25
CA GLY A 170 -7.42 14.90 6.87
C GLY A 170 -7.98 16.09 6.10
N SER A 171 -7.17 16.71 5.24
CA SER A 171 -7.69 17.72 4.33
C SER A 171 -8.75 17.12 3.41
N THR A 172 -9.68 17.95 2.92
CA THR A 172 -10.77 17.51 2.03
C THR A 172 -10.25 16.64 0.89
N LYS A 173 -9.18 17.08 0.22
CA LYS A 173 -8.56 16.35 -0.88
C LYS A 173 -7.94 15.00 -0.49
N GLN A 174 -7.33 14.90 0.70
CA GLN A 174 -6.81 13.62 1.21
C GLN A 174 -7.94 12.65 1.49
N VAL A 175 -9.02 13.12 2.14
CA VAL A 175 -10.18 12.29 2.51
C VAL A 175 -10.96 11.85 1.28
N GLU A 176 -11.23 12.75 0.33
CA GLU A 176 -11.89 12.45 -0.94
C GLU A 176 -11.11 11.40 -1.74
N PHE A 177 -9.79 11.57 -1.87
CA PHE A 177 -8.93 10.57 -2.53
C PHE A 177 -9.02 9.18 -1.88
N LEU A 178 -9.02 9.12 -0.55
CA LEU A 178 -9.17 7.86 0.19
C LEU A 178 -10.56 7.25 0.00
N GLN A 179 -11.61 8.06 0.01
CA GLN A 179 -12.99 7.61 -0.24
C GLN A 179 -13.18 7.08 -1.66
N GLU A 180 -12.70 7.79 -2.68
CA GLU A 180 -12.70 7.30 -4.06
C GLU A 180 -11.92 6.00 -4.19
N THR A 181 -10.79 5.90 -3.49
CA THR A 181 -9.96 4.69 -3.50
C THR A 181 -10.67 3.52 -2.80
N LEU A 182 -11.48 3.76 -1.76
CA LEU A 182 -12.33 2.72 -1.16
C LEU A 182 -13.36 2.18 -2.16
N ILE A 183 -14.00 3.05 -2.95
CA ILE A 183 -14.97 2.61 -3.97
C ILE A 183 -14.23 1.78 -5.02
N PHE A 184 -13.10 2.29 -5.53
CA PHE A 184 -12.25 1.57 -6.48
C PHE A 184 -11.79 0.19 -5.97
N LEU A 185 -11.38 0.08 -4.71
CA LEU A 185 -10.96 -1.19 -4.10
C LEU A 185 -12.11 -2.17 -3.83
N LYS A 186 -13.36 -1.70 -3.78
CA LYS A 186 -14.54 -2.57 -3.70
C LYS A 186 -14.89 -3.13 -5.07
N ASP A 187 -14.71 -2.33 -6.11
CA ASP A 187 -15.06 -2.68 -7.48
C ASP A 187 -13.98 -3.51 -8.18
N ILE A 188 -12.76 -3.54 -7.64
CA ILE A 188 -11.66 -4.28 -8.23
C ILE A 188 -11.89 -5.79 -8.11
N THR A 189 -11.76 -6.49 -9.23
CA THR A 189 -11.79 -7.94 -9.27
C THR A 189 -10.62 -8.50 -10.04
N ALA A 190 -10.08 -9.65 -9.61
CA ALA A 190 -8.96 -10.28 -10.28
C ALA A 190 -9.45 -11.43 -11.17
N VAL A 191 -9.06 -11.45 -12.44
CA VAL A 191 -9.51 -12.43 -13.43
C VAL A 191 -8.40 -13.42 -13.74
N ASN A 192 -8.69 -14.71 -13.62
CA ASN A 192 -7.70 -15.75 -13.88
C ASN A 192 -7.45 -16.05 -15.34
N ASN A 193 -6.36 -16.78 -15.60
CA ASN A 193 -6.02 -17.27 -16.95
C ASN A 193 -7.13 -18.14 -17.58
N LYS A 194 -8.15 -18.53 -16.80
CA LYS A 194 -9.36 -19.25 -17.26
C LYS A 194 -10.60 -18.33 -17.31
N GLY A 195 -10.44 -17.01 -17.23
CA GLY A 195 -11.52 -16.01 -17.24
C GLY A 195 -12.37 -15.93 -15.97
N LYS A 196 -12.03 -16.65 -14.89
CA LYS A 196 -12.82 -16.67 -13.65
C LYS A 196 -12.34 -15.60 -12.68
N THR A 197 -13.29 -14.82 -12.18
CA THR A 197 -13.14 -13.83 -11.12
C THR A 197 -12.72 -14.49 -9.80
N VAL A 198 -11.71 -13.90 -9.15
CA VAL A 198 -11.19 -14.32 -7.85
C VAL A 198 -11.08 -13.12 -6.93
N LYS A 199 -11.49 -13.32 -5.68
CA LYS A 199 -11.35 -12.32 -4.63
C LYS A 199 -9.92 -12.34 -4.08
N ILE A 200 -9.25 -11.20 -4.10
CA ILE A 200 -7.94 -11.03 -3.47
C ILE A 200 -8.14 -10.34 -2.13
N LYS A 201 -7.86 -11.04 -1.02
CA LYS A 201 -8.13 -10.47 0.32
C LYS A 201 -7.26 -9.26 0.65
N CYS A 202 -6.12 -9.06 -0.01
CA CYS A 202 -5.28 -7.88 0.26
C CYS A 202 -6.00 -6.55 -0.05
N PHE A 203 -6.94 -6.52 -1.01
CA PHE A 203 -7.75 -5.33 -1.26
C PHE A 203 -8.70 -5.02 -0.11
N GLU A 204 -9.22 -6.04 0.58
CA GLU A 204 -9.99 -5.85 1.82
C GLU A 204 -9.11 -5.24 2.90
N CYS A 205 -7.86 -5.69 3.04
CA CYS A 205 -6.92 -5.14 4.01
C CYS A 205 -6.57 -3.67 3.72
N TRP A 206 -6.43 -3.28 2.45
CA TRP A 206 -6.29 -1.87 2.09
C TRP A 206 -7.52 -1.07 2.50
N GLN A 207 -8.73 -1.59 2.28
CA GLN A 207 -9.96 -0.92 2.72
C GLN A 207 -10.00 -0.75 4.24
N VAL A 208 -9.63 -1.78 5.00
CA VAL A 208 -9.51 -1.69 6.47
C VAL A 208 -8.51 -0.61 6.85
N THR A 209 -7.31 -0.63 6.25
CA THR A 209 -6.26 0.37 6.53
C THR A 209 -6.74 1.79 6.28
N ILE A 210 -7.40 2.04 5.14
CA ILE A 210 -7.93 3.36 4.81
C ILE A 210 -8.97 3.80 5.85
N ASN A 211 -9.95 2.94 6.15
CA ASN A 211 -10.97 3.24 7.16
C ASN A 211 -10.37 3.46 8.55
N SER A 212 -9.35 2.70 8.92
CA SER A 212 -8.64 2.84 10.19
C SER A 212 -7.88 4.15 10.27
N ILE A 213 -7.21 4.60 9.20
CA ILE A 213 -6.51 5.90 9.18
C ILE A 213 -7.51 7.06 9.30
N ILE A 214 -8.63 7.01 8.57
CA ILE A 214 -9.68 8.03 8.66
C ILE A 214 -10.23 8.11 10.10
N GLN A 215 -10.60 6.98 10.69
CA GLN A 215 -11.12 6.95 12.06
C GLN A 215 -10.07 7.36 13.11
N LEU A 216 -8.83 6.89 12.96
CA LEU A 216 -7.73 7.27 13.84
C LEU A 216 -7.51 8.79 13.80
N TRP A 217 -7.58 9.40 12.63
CA TRP A 217 -7.45 10.84 12.48
C TRP A 217 -8.55 11.61 13.20
N GLU A 218 -9.80 11.17 13.10
CA GLU A 218 -10.92 11.77 13.86
C GLU A 218 -10.65 11.75 15.38
N ILE A 219 -10.08 10.66 15.90
CA ILE A 219 -9.69 10.56 17.31
C ILE A 219 -8.54 11.52 17.61
N LEU A 220 -7.46 11.50 16.83
CA LEU A 220 -6.26 12.32 17.08
C LEU A 220 -6.56 13.83 17.05
N LYS A 221 -7.52 14.27 16.22
CA LYS A 221 -8.01 15.65 16.24
C LYS A 221 -8.55 16.07 17.61
N THR A 222 -9.22 15.18 18.33
CA THR A 222 -9.74 15.48 19.68
C THR A 222 -8.63 15.67 20.71
N PHE A 223 -7.42 15.17 20.42
CA PHE A 223 -6.20 15.38 21.20
C PHE A 223 -5.33 16.54 20.66
N ASN A 224 -5.87 17.39 19.78
CA ASN A 224 -5.18 18.54 19.18
C ASN A 224 -3.89 18.18 18.42
N PHE A 225 -3.83 16.99 17.81
CA PHE A 225 -2.71 16.65 16.94
C PHE A 225 -2.75 17.52 15.65
N PRO A 226 -1.62 18.15 15.26
CA PRO A 226 -1.59 18.99 14.06
C PRO A 226 -1.61 18.16 12.76
N TYR A 227 -1.10 16.94 12.81
CA TYR A 227 -1.03 15.99 11.70
C TYR A 227 -0.71 14.57 12.19
N LEU A 228 -0.85 13.60 11.30
CA LEU A 228 -0.46 12.20 11.47
C LEU A 228 0.62 11.83 10.44
N GLN A 229 1.77 11.32 10.91
CA GLN A 229 2.75 10.67 10.05
C GLN A 229 2.33 9.21 9.85
N THR A 230 1.70 8.89 8.72
CA THR A 230 1.21 7.53 8.45
C THR A 230 2.34 6.51 8.31
N TYR A 231 3.56 6.96 8.00
CA TYR A 231 4.80 6.15 8.13
C TYR A 231 5.01 5.54 9.53
N ARG A 232 4.34 6.05 10.57
CA ARG A 232 4.42 5.46 11.93
C ARG A 232 3.39 4.37 12.18
N ILE A 233 2.46 4.19 11.26
CA ILE A 233 1.37 3.21 11.31
C ILE A 233 1.70 2.02 10.39
N ASN A 234 2.97 1.64 10.36
CA ASN A 234 3.49 0.45 9.69
C ASN A 234 4.38 -0.34 10.67
N GLN A 235 4.75 -1.56 10.27
CA GLN A 235 5.62 -2.44 11.07
C GLN A 235 7.12 -2.24 10.76
N ASP A 236 7.46 -1.24 9.94
CA ASP A 236 8.85 -0.93 9.54
C ASP A 236 9.64 -0.20 10.64
#